data_AF-A0A523YXW1-F1
#
_entry.id   AF-A0A523YXW1-F1
#
_cell.length_a   1.000
_cell.length_b   1.000
_cell.length_c   1.000
_cell.angle_alpha   90.00
_cell.angle_beta   90.00
_cell.angle_gamma   90.00
#
_symmetry.space_group_name_H-M   'P 1'
#
loop_
_entity.id
_entity.type
_entity.pdbx_description
1 polymer ?
#
loop_
_entity_poly.entity_id
_entity_poly.type
_entity_poly.pdbx_seq_one_letter_code
_entity_poly.pdbx_strand_id
1 'polypeptide(L)'
;MEENRGLGYEDVRPLLDRLLALLQARLGERLLAVALYGSLARGQARPTSDMDLLIVYRGDRMAVFDQFMEMLLRDLEHTPEWMELRHKGIKPDPYPVFFNQAELADTPWLLLDIQDHGIILSSGPPSGSGSLLRSTRGGAGGPSVCQGCSADAGVGAGVAGVARGNVR
;
A
#
# COMPACT_ATOMS: atom_id res chain seq x y z
N MET A 1 5.07 -31.58 -24.57
CA MET A 1 4.08 -30.62 -25.10
C MET A 1 3.61 -29.84 -23.88
N GLU A 2 4.27 -28.72 -23.59
CA GLU A 2 3.87 -27.89 -22.45
C GLU A 2 2.62 -27.13 -22.87
N GLU A 3 1.52 -27.45 -22.20
CA GLU A 3 0.18 -26.98 -22.52
C GLU A 3 0.11 -25.47 -22.57
N ASN A 4 -0.67 -25.01 -23.56
CA ASN A 4 -1.05 -23.62 -23.82
C ASN A 4 -1.91 -23.06 -22.66
N ARG A 5 -1.37 -23.04 -21.44
CA ARG A 5 -1.95 -22.36 -20.29
C ARG A 5 -1.66 -20.87 -20.43
N GLY A 6 -2.69 -20.04 -20.26
CA GLY A 6 -2.49 -18.61 -20.20
C GLY A 6 -1.58 -18.25 -19.01
N LEU A 7 -0.87 -17.14 -19.14
CA LEU A 7 -0.14 -16.53 -18.03
C LEU A 7 -1.14 -16.00 -17.01
N GLY A 8 -0.79 -16.15 -15.74
CA GLY A 8 -1.57 -15.66 -14.62
C GLY A 8 -0.75 -14.80 -13.65
N TYR A 9 -1.41 -14.41 -12.56
CA TYR A 9 -0.80 -13.62 -11.48
C TYR A 9 0.54 -14.17 -11.00
N GLU A 10 0.65 -15.47 -10.75
CA GLU A 10 1.88 -16.09 -10.23
C GLU A 10 3.07 -15.97 -11.19
N ASP A 11 2.83 -15.91 -12.50
CA ASP A 11 3.90 -15.79 -13.49
C ASP A 11 4.55 -14.40 -13.49
N VAL A 12 3.80 -13.38 -13.05
CA VAL A 12 4.24 -11.97 -13.00
C VAL A 12 4.37 -11.40 -11.59
N ARG A 13 4.02 -12.19 -10.56
CA ARG A 13 4.00 -11.78 -9.15
C ARG A 13 5.28 -11.08 -8.69
N PRO A 14 6.50 -11.58 -8.98
CA PRO A 14 7.72 -10.90 -8.55
C PRO A 14 7.82 -9.45 -9.06
N LEU A 15 7.42 -9.21 -10.31
CA LEU A 15 7.41 -7.86 -10.86
C LEU A 15 6.30 -7.00 -10.25
N LEU A 16 5.11 -7.57 -10.01
CA LEU A 16 4.01 -6.85 -9.36
C LEU A 16 4.37 -6.44 -7.92
N ASP A 17 5.04 -7.32 -7.16
CA ASP A 17 5.54 -7.02 -5.83
C ASP A 17 6.56 -5.87 -5.88
N ARG A 18 7.45 -5.88 -6.88
CA ARG A 18 8.42 -4.81 -7.10
C ARG A 18 7.77 -3.48 -7.48
N LEU A 19 6.80 -3.51 -8.40
CA LEU A 19 6.00 -2.36 -8.81
C LEU A 19 5.26 -1.76 -7.61
N LEU A 20 4.63 -2.60 -6.79
CA LEU A 20 3.89 -2.16 -5.61
C LEU A 20 4.81 -1.47 -4.59
N ALA A 21 5.99 -2.04 -4.32
CA ALA A 21 6.96 -1.44 -3.41
C ALA A 21 7.44 -0.06 -3.90
N LEU A 22 7.70 0.09 -5.20
CA LEU A 22 8.10 1.37 -5.80
C LEU A 22 6.95 2.41 -5.77
N LEU A 23 5.72 1.98 -6.05
CA LEU A 23 4.53 2.82 -5.92
C LEU A 23 4.35 3.33 -4.49
N GLN A 24 4.45 2.44 -3.50
CA GLN A 24 4.34 2.81 -2.08
C GLN A 24 5.44 3.80 -1.67
N ALA A 25 6.68 3.60 -2.14
CA ALA A 25 7.79 4.49 -1.82
C ALA A 25 7.61 5.90 -2.41
N ARG A 26 7.07 6.02 -3.63
CA ARG A 26 6.92 7.32 -4.32
C ARG A 26 5.63 8.06 -3.94
N LEU A 27 4.52 7.34 -3.85
CA LEU A 27 3.21 7.95 -3.60
C LEU A 27 2.90 8.04 -2.10
N GLY A 28 3.43 7.14 -1.27
CA GLY A 28 3.21 7.12 0.17
C GLY A 28 1.73 7.09 0.51
N GLU A 29 1.29 8.00 1.37
CA GLU A 29 -0.12 8.14 1.79
C GLU A 29 -1.07 8.54 0.65
N ARG A 30 -0.55 9.00 -0.51
CA ARG A 30 -1.37 9.26 -1.69
C ARG A 30 -1.81 7.99 -2.40
N LEU A 31 -1.15 6.85 -2.18
CA LEU A 31 -1.59 5.56 -2.72
C LEU A 31 -2.65 4.95 -1.79
N LEU A 32 -3.86 4.76 -2.30
CA LEU A 32 -4.98 4.24 -1.50
C LEU A 32 -5.19 2.74 -1.73
N ALA A 33 -5.13 2.31 -2.99
CA ALA A 33 -5.26 0.91 -3.36
C ALA A 33 -4.61 0.63 -4.73
N VAL A 34 -4.22 -0.63 -4.93
CA VAL A 34 -3.81 -1.15 -6.23
C VAL A 34 -4.48 -2.50 -6.44
N ALA A 35 -5.07 -2.71 -7.62
CA ALA A 35 -5.62 -4.00 -8.02
C ALA A 35 -5.13 -4.40 -9.41
N LEU A 36 -4.87 -5.69 -9.59
CA LEU A 36 -4.68 -6.31 -10.90
C LEU A 36 -6.03 -6.82 -11.40
N TYR A 37 -6.35 -6.60 -12.66
CA TYR A 37 -7.54 -7.16 -13.29
C TYR A 37 -7.23 -7.65 -14.71
N GLY A 38 -8.27 -7.97 -15.48
CA GLY A 38 -8.11 -8.37 -16.87
C GLY A 38 -7.44 -9.75 -17.02
N SER A 39 -6.70 -9.91 -18.12
CA SER A 39 -6.30 -11.24 -18.59
C SER A 39 -5.33 -11.99 -17.66
N LEU A 40 -4.45 -11.27 -16.94
CA LEU A 40 -3.54 -11.88 -15.96
C LEU A 40 -4.28 -12.34 -14.70
N ALA A 41 -5.26 -11.57 -14.23
CA ALA A 41 -6.07 -11.95 -13.08
C ALA A 41 -6.92 -13.20 -13.38
N ARG A 42 -7.33 -13.38 -14.64
CA ARG A 42 -8.09 -14.56 -15.12
C ARG A 42 -7.22 -15.76 -15.53
N GLY A 43 -5.89 -15.64 -15.51
CA GLY A 43 -4.99 -16.71 -15.97
C GLY A 43 -5.05 -17.00 -17.48
N GLN A 44 -5.42 -15.99 -18.27
CA GLN A 44 -5.65 -16.09 -19.72
C GLN A 44 -4.71 -15.19 -20.52
N ALA A 45 -3.71 -14.57 -19.87
CA ALA A 45 -2.82 -13.64 -20.53
C ALA A 45 -1.90 -14.34 -21.52
N ARG A 46 -1.63 -13.68 -22.64
CA ARG A 46 -0.61 -14.10 -23.61
C ARG A 46 0.72 -13.45 -23.23
N PRO A 47 1.86 -13.95 -23.71
CA PRO A 47 3.15 -13.29 -23.49
C PRO A 47 3.21 -11.84 -23.98
N THR A 48 2.33 -11.44 -24.90
CA THR A 48 2.20 -10.08 -25.42
C THR A 48 1.07 -9.27 -24.79
N SER A 49 0.31 -9.84 -23.85
CA SER A 49 -0.76 -9.14 -23.14
C SER A 49 -0.19 -8.07 -22.23
N ASP A 50 -0.89 -6.95 -22.12
CA ASP A 50 -0.56 -5.89 -21.18
C ASP A 50 -1.00 -6.27 -19.75
N MET A 51 -0.45 -5.58 -18.74
CA MET A 51 -0.81 -5.77 -17.34
C MET A 51 -1.80 -4.69 -16.89
N ASP A 52 -3.07 -5.04 -16.89
CA ASP A 52 -4.15 -4.13 -16.52
C ASP A 52 -4.18 -3.88 -15.00
N LEU A 53 -3.92 -2.64 -14.59
CA LEU A 53 -3.84 -2.24 -13.19
C LEU A 53 -4.85 -1.14 -12.88
N LEU A 54 -5.51 -1.21 -11.73
CA LEU A 54 -6.24 -0.10 -11.14
C LEU A 54 -5.37 0.52 -10.06
N ILE A 55 -5.10 1.82 -10.15
CA ILE A 55 -4.42 2.59 -9.12
C ILE A 55 -5.39 3.62 -8.56
N VAL A 56 -5.75 3.45 -7.29
CA VAL A 56 -6.59 4.40 -6.56
C VAL A 56 -5.70 5.33 -5.75
N TYR A 57 -5.86 6.63 -5.96
CA TYR A 57 -4.97 7.63 -5.38
C TYR A 57 -5.69 8.81 -4.73
N ARG A 58 -4.94 9.64 -4.01
CA ARG A 58 -5.35 10.94 -3.48
C ARG A 58 -4.46 12.06 -4.04
N GLY A 59 -5.07 13.20 -4.33
CA GLY A 59 -4.36 14.42 -4.74
C GLY A 59 -4.45 14.67 -6.23
N ASP A 60 -3.43 15.33 -6.78
CA ASP A 60 -3.41 15.74 -8.19
C ASP A 60 -3.09 14.58 -9.14
N ARG A 61 -3.89 14.45 -10.22
CA ARG A 61 -3.77 13.37 -11.21
C ARG A 61 -2.46 13.44 -11.97
N MET A 62 -2.05 14.63 -12.40
CA MET A 62 -0.85 14.80 -13.22
C MET A 62 0.40 14.49 -12.41
N ALA A 63 0.47 14.97 -11.16
CA ALA A 63 1.56 14.66 -10.25
C ALA A 63 1.69 13.15 -9.97
N VAL A 64 0.59 12.41 -9.83
CA VAL A 64 0.62 10.96 -9.64
C VAL A 64 1.05 10.25 -10.92
N PHE A 65 0.53 10.67 -12.06
CA PHE A 65 0.88 10.12 -13.37
C PHE A 65 2.38 10.32 -13.69
N ASP A 66 2.90 11.53 -13.50
CA ASP A 66 4.31 11.85 -13.75
C ASP A 66 5.24 11.01 -12.85
N GLN A 67 4.89 10.87 -11.58
CA GLN A 67 5.65 10.04 -10.64
C GLN A 67 5.61 8.56 -11.01
N PHE A 68 4.47 8.07 -11.51
CA PHE A 68 4.35 6.71 -12.03
C PHE A 68 5.22 6.50 -13.28
N MET A 69 5.15 7.41 -14.25
CA MET A 69 5.92 7.31 -15.49
C MET A 69 7.42 7.37 -15.24
N GLU A 70 7.86 8.27 -14.36
CA GLU A 70 9.25 8.33 -13.96
C GLU A 70 9.70 7.04 -13.24
N MET A 71 8.86 6.48 -12.36
CA MET A 71 9.12 5.22 -11.68
C MET A 71 9.27 4.06 -12.65
N LEU A 72 8.33 3.96 -13.61
CA LEU A 72 8.32 2.93 -14.61
C LEU A 72 9.63 2.95 -15.41
N LEU A 73 9.95 4.10 -16.00
CA LEU A 73 11.07 4.26 -16.92
C LEU A 73 12.44 4.24 -16.22
N ARG A 74 12.56 4.77 -15.00
CA ARG A 74 13.85 4.91 -14.31
C ARG A 74 14.14 3.81 -13.31
N ASP A 75 13.11 3.22 -12.72
CA ASP A 75 13.27 2.25 -11.65
C ASP A 75 12.83 0.85 -12.10
N LEU A 76 11.56 0.67 -12.48
CA LEU A 76 10.96 -0.65 -12.69
C LEU A 76 11.56 -1.38 -13.90
N GLU A 77 11.75 -0.69 -15.04
CA GLU A 77 12.32 -1.27 -16.27
C GLU A 77 13.76 -1.78 -16.08
N HIS A 78 14.45 -1.30 -15.06
CA HIS A 78 15.83 -1.67 -14.73
C HIS A 78 15.93 -2.76 -13.66
N THR A 79 14.81 -3.33 -13.23
CA THR A 79 14.78 -4.39 -12.22
C THR A 79 15.09 -5.78 -12.81
N PRO A 80 15.70 -6.69 -12.03
CA PRO A 80 15.90 -8.07 -12.45
C PRO A 80 14.60 -8.78 -12.83
N GLU A 81 13.51 -8.51 -12.11
CA GLU A 81 12.20 -9.10 -12.36
C GLU A 81 11.64 -8.69 -13.73
N TRP A 82 11.84 -7.42 -14.13
CA TRP A 82 11.48 -6.94 -15.46
C TRP A 82 12.30 -7.65 -16.55
N MET A 83 13.61 -7.70 -16.38
CA MET A 83 14.51 -8.35 -17.34
C MET A 83 14.23 -9.85 -17.47
N GLU A 84 13.90 -10.52 -16.36
CA GLU A 84 13.57 -11.94 -16.36
C GLU A 84 12.32 -12.23 -17.19
N LEU A 85 11.25 -11.43 -17.04
CA LEU A 85 10.04 -11.58 -17.87
C LEU A 85 10.36 -11.36 -19.35
N ARG A 86 11.17 -10.34 -19.66
CA ARG A 86 11.60 -10.07 -21.05
C ARG A 86 12.44 -11.21 -21.64
N HIS A 87 13.33 -11.82 -20.86
CA HIS A 87 14.10 -13.00 -21.28
C HIS A 87 13.21 -14.23 -21.52
N LYS A 88 12.09 -14.35 -20.78
CA LYS A 88 11.06 -15.38 -21.01
C LYS A 88 10.15 -15.06 -22.20
N GLY A 89 10.36 -13.94 -22.90
CA GLY A 89 9.52 -13.50 -24.01
C GLY A 89 8.18 -12.92 -23.57
N ILE A 90 8.01 -12.62 -22.28
CA ILE A 90 6.83 -11.97 -21.70
C ILE A 90 7.08 -10.47 -21.74
N LYS A 91 6.10 -9.72 -22.23
CA LYS A 91 6.08 -8.25 -22.30
C LYS A 91 5.43 -7.73 -21.01
N PRO A 92 6.21 -7.19 -20.06
CA PRO A 92 5.68 -6.78 -18.77
C PRO A 92 5.20 -5.34 -18.81
N ASP A 93 4.29 -4.99 -19.71
CA ASP A 93 3.88 -3.60 -19.90
C ASP A 93 2.74 -3.24 -18.95
N PRO A 94 2.97 -2.45 -17.89
CA PRO A 94 1.90 -2.06 -16.99
C PRO A 94 1.02 -1.00 -17.66
N TYR A 95 -0.28 -1.25 -17.71
CA TYR A 95 -1.28 -0.34 -18.26
C TYR A 95 -2.24 0.10 -17.16
N PRO A 96 -1.84 1.06 -16.30
CA PRO A 96 -2.68 1.50 -15.20
C PRO A 96 -3.81 2.42 -15.64
N VAL A 97 -4.99 2.18 -15.06
CA VAL A 97 -6.09 3.14 -14.99
C VAL A 97 -6.03 3.83 -13.64
N PHE A 98 -5.96 5.15 -13.66
CA PHE A 98 -5.89 5.97 -12.46
C PHE A 98 -7.27 6.52 -12.11
N PHE A 99 -7.67 6.32 -10.86
CA PHE A 99 -8.86 6.94 -10.29
C PHE A 99 -8.56 7.55 -8.92
N ASN A 100 -9.05 8.77 -8.70
CA ASN A 100 -9.22 9.26 -7.35
C ASN A 100 -10.50 8.66 -6.72
N GLN A 101 -10.68 8.87 -5.42
CA GLN A 101 -11.82 8.31 -4.68
C GLN A 101 -13.20 8.75 -5.23
N ALA A 102 -13.32 9.98 -5.74
CA ALA A 102 -14.57 10.49 -6.31
C ALA A 102 -14.84 9.88 -7.69
N GLU A 103 -13.84 9.88 -8.58
CA GLU A 103 -13.98 9.29 -9.92
C GLU A 103 -14.29 7.78 -9.87
N LEU A 104 -13.73 7.07 -8.88
CA LEU A 104 -13.99 5.65 -8.69
C LEU A 104 -15.44 5.37 -8.31
N ALA A 105 -16.04 6.23 -7.48
CA ALA A 105 -17.44 6.10 -7.08
C ALA A 105 -18.41 6.23 -8.27
N ASP A 106 -18.02 6.98 -9.29
CA ASP A 106 -18.82 7.23 -10.49
C ASP A 106 -18.57 6.24 -11.63
N THR A 107 -17.67 5.26 -11.45
CA THR A 107 -17.25 4.32 -12.52
C THR A 107 -17.56 2.85 -12.17
N PRO A 108 -18.84 2.42 -12.23
CA PRO A 108 -19.24 1.09 -11.77
C PRO A 108 -18.74 -0.05 -12.67
N TRP A 109 -18.57 0.16 -13.97
CA TRP A 109 -18.32 -0.94 -14.91
C TRP A 109 -16.96 -1.61 -14.73
N LEU A 110 -15.91 -0.83 -14.45
CA LEU A 110 -14.58 -1.40 -14.17
C LEU A 110 -14.59 -2.20 -12.86
N LEU A 111 -15.33 -1.71 -11.86
CA LEU A 111 -15.45 -2.37 -10.56
C LEU A 111 -16.12 -3.74 -10.66
N LEU A 112 -16.98 -3.97 -11.65
CA LEU A 112 -17.59 -5.29 -11.88
C LEU A 112 -16.56 -6.34 -12.29
N ASP A 113 -15.60 -6.00 -13.17
CA ASP A 113 -14.55 -6.95 -13.55
C ASP A 113 -13.62 -7.25 -12.37
N ILE A 114 -13.28 -6.21 -11.60
CA ILE A 114 -12.45 -6.34 -10.41
C ILE A 114 -13.18 -7.16 -9.34
N GLN A 115 -14.50 -7.02 -9.20
CA GLN A 115 -15.29 -7.80 -8.25
C GLN A 115 -15.30 -9.30 -8.59
N ASP A 116 -15.35 -9.64 -9.88
CA ASP A 116 -15.46 -11.03 -10.34
C ASP A 116 -14.10 -11.75 -10.35
N HIS A 117 -13.06 -11.07 -10.86
CA HIS A 117 -11.75 -11.69 -11.11
C HIS A 117 -10.56 -10.90 -10.58
N GLY A 118 -10.76 -9.68 -10.06
CA GLY A 118 -9.68 -8.80 -9.65
C GLY A 118 -8.89 -9.33 -8.46
N ILE A 119 -7.59 -9.08 -8.47
CA ILE A 119 -6.67 -9.38 -7.36
C ILE A 119 -6.26 -8.06 -6.72
N ILE A 120 -6.67 -7.88 -5.46
CA ILE A 120 -6.25 -6.71 -4.66
C ILE A 120 -4.80 -6.91 -4.23
N LEU A 121 -3.91 -6.08 -4.77
CA LEU A 121 -2.47 -6.11 -4.44
C LEU A 121 -2.18 -5.35 -3.14
N SER A 122 -2.90 -4.24 -2.91
CA SER A 122 -2.81 -3.45 -1.68
C SER A 122 -4.10 -2.69 -1.45
N SER A 123 -4.55 -2.63 -0.20
CA SER A 123 -5.70 -1.82 0.24
C SER A 123 -5.40 -1.12 1.57
N GLY A 124 -5.45 0.21 1.59
CA GLY A 124 -5.16 1.04 2.76
C GLY A 124 -3.78 1.71 2.71
N PRO A 125 -3.54 2.74 3.55
CA PRO A 125 -2.22 3.35 3.65
C PRO A 125 -1.20 2.27 4.04
N PRO A 126 0.06 2.34 3.58
CA PRO A 126 1.08 1.38 3.95
C PRO A 126 1.17 1.37 5.47
N SER A 127 0.61 0.34 6.10
CA SER A 127 0.77 0.11 7.53
C SER A 127 2.27 -0.08 7.72
N GLY A 128 2.93 0.90 8.35
CA GLY A 128 4.36 0.86 8.57
C GLY A 128 4.72 -0.42 9.29
N SER A 129 5.15 -1.43 8.54
CA SER A 129 5.82 -2.62 9.04
C SER A 129 7.25 -2.24 9.42
N GLY A 130 7.38 -1.24 10.30
CA GLY A 130 8.52 -1.18 11.18
C GLY A 130 8.45 -2.43 12.03
N SER A 131 9.34 -3.38 11.75
CA SER A 131 9.66 -4.47 12.65
C SER A 131 10.14 -3.87 13.97
N LEU A 132 9.18 -3.55 14.84
CA LEU A 132 9.41 -3.49 16.27
C LEU A 132 9.68 -4.92 16.68
N LEU A 133 10.96 -5.29 16.62
CA LEU A 133 11.53 -6.41 17.35
C LEU A 133 11.12 -6.28 18.83
N ARG A 134 9.95 -6.82 19.18
CA ARG A 134 9.71 -7.28 20.55
C ARG A 134 10.62 -8.47 20.75
N SER A 135 11.80 -8.19 21.29
CA SER A 135 12.59 -9.20 21.97
C SER A 135 11.78 -9.68 23.18
N THR A 136 11.14 -10.83 23.04
CA THR A 136 10.69 -11.63 24.17
C THR A 136 11.53 -12.90 24.22
N ARG A 137 12.38 -12.98 25.25
CA ARG A 137 12.93 -14.14 25.99
C ARG A 137 14.19 -13.59 26.69
N GLY A 138 14.32 -13.46 28.01
CA GLY A 138 13.83 -14.29 29.10
C GLY A 138 15.01 -15.08 29.66
N GLY A 139 15.52 -14.73 30.85
CA GLY A 139 16.40 -15.61 31.62
C GLY A 139 17.44 -14.96 32.56
N ALA A 140 17.06 -14.86 33.85
CA ALA A 140 17.88 -14.99 35.07
C ALA A 140 18.91 -13.90 35.47
N GLY A 141 18.67 -13.26 36.63
CA GLY A 141 19.74 -12.64 37.44
C GLY A 141 19.33 -11.60 38.47
N GLY A 142 18.87 -12.03 39.67
CA GLY A 142 19.06 -11.31 40.94
C GLY A 142 18.09 -10.17 41.33
N PRO A 143 17.82 -9.97 42.64
CA PRO A 143 16.87 -8.96 43.10
C PRO A 143 17.57 -7.62 43.31
N SER A 144 17.03 -6.54 42.74
CA SER A 144 17.38 -5.17 43.13
C SER A 144 16.13 -4.33 43.34
N VAL A 145 15.71 -4.31 44.62
CA VAL A 145 15.34 -3.11 45.38
C VAL A 145 14.70 -1.98 44.57
N CYS A 146 13.36 -1.93 44.56
CA CYS A 146 12.64 -0.67 44.32
C CYS A 146 12.66 0.14 45.63
N GLN A 147 13.71 0.92 45.83
CA GLN A 147 13.72 2.05 46.76
C GLN A 147 13.31 3.30 46.00
N GLY A 148 12.30 4.00 46.50
CA GLY A 148 11.97 5.34 46.02
C GLY A 148 10.49 5.66 45.95
N CYS A 149 9.73 5.42 47.02
CA CYS A 149 8.68 6.36 47.37
C CYS A 149 9.35 7.70 47.67
N SER A 150 8.93 8.76 47.00
CA SER A 150 8.83 10.08 47.65
C SER A 150 7.41 10.56 47.44
N ALA A 151 6.66 10.45 48.54
CA ALA A 151 5.47 11.23 48.77
C ALA A 151 5.91 12.56 49.39
N ASP A 152 5.33 13.66 48.92
CA ASP A 152 4.99 14.83 49.72
C ASP A 152 3.67 15.34 49.11
N ALA A 153 2.52 15.07 49.71
CA ALA A 153 1.92 15.80 50.85
C ALA A 153 1.71 17.28 50.46
N GLY A 154 0.49 17.67 50.07
CA GLY A 154 -0.50 18.28 50.98
C GLY A 154 -0.26 19.79 51.06
N VAL A 155 -1.22 20.68 50.82
CA VAL A 155 -2.27 21.07 51.78
C VAL A 155 -3.22 22.10 51.13
N GLY A 156 -4.52 22.00 51.47
CA GLY A 156 -5.42 23.14 51.71
C GLY A 156 -6.27 23.63 50.51
N ALA A 157 -7.58 23.34 50.39
CA ALA A 157 -8.73 23.71 51.23
C ALA A 157 -9.29 25.14 50.99
N GLY A 158 -10.54 25.19 50.51
CA GLY A 158 -11.49 26.33 50.60
C GLY A 158 -11.18 27.51 49.67
N VAL A 159 -12.13 28.27 49.10
CA VAL A 159 -13.53 28.54 49.43
C VAL A 159 -14.18 29.27 48.24
N ALA A 160 -15.50 29.12 48.15
CA ALA A 160 -16.54 29.97 47.54
C ALA A 160 -16.18 31.23 46.71
N GLY A 161 -16.90 31.42 45.60
CA GLY A 161 -16.99 32.71 44.92
C GLY A 161 -17.90 32.74 43.70
N VAL A 162 -19.19 32.98 43.93
CA VAL A 162 -20.18 33.39 42.93
C VAL A 162 -19.78 34.73 42.30
N ALA A 163 -19.86 34.87 40.98
CA ALA A 163 -20.21 36.15 40.34
C ALA A 163 -20.77 35.96 38.92
N ARG A 164 -21.99 36.45 38.75
CA ARG A 164 -22.69 36.69 37.49
C ARG A 164 -21.96 37.77 36.67
N GLY A 165 -22.11 37.74 35.35
CA GLY A 165 -21.70 38.87 34.51
C GLY A 165 -22.01 38.64 33.03
N ASN A 166 -23.27 38.87 32.66
CA ASN A 166 -23.78 38.91 31.30
C ASN A 166 -23.72 40.35 30.78
N VAL A 167 -22.98 40.69 29.72
CA VAL A 167 -23.21 41.91 28.93
C VAL A 167 -22.71 41.73 27.48
N ARG A 168 -23.69 41.61 26.59
CA ARG A 168 -23.83 42.11 25.20
C ARG A 168 -22.84 41.67 24.12
#